data_AF-A0A7Y0CG38-F1
#
_entry.id   AF-A0A7Y0CG38-F1
#
_cell.length_a   1.000
_cell.length_b   1.000
_cell.length_c   1.000
_cell.angle_alpha   90.00
_cell.angle_beta   90.00
_cell.angle_gamma   90.00
#
_symmetry.space_group_name_H-M   'P 1'
#
loop_
_entity.id
_entity.type
_entity.pdbx_description
1 polymer ?
#
loop_
_entity_poly.entity_id
_entity_poly.type
_entity_poly.pdbx_seq_one_letter_code
_entity_poly.pdbx_strand_id
1 'polypeptide(L)'
;MARRLPPPPDVARTTSTQHRWALEQELDEVLIRWFLDATLSEQTLTRMSETVQRFARRLAATGVGSFTDVTPAQARGFVMAPLPDGFGPEVHTKHARRTAVRVLYRTLRVLGYDVGDPTLDLALPPRGVRAARVDAGHRMGTG
;
A
#
# COMPACT_ATOMS: atom_id res chain seq x y z
N MET A 1 -17.78 36.09 15.17
CA MET A 1 -17.00 34.86 14.93
C MET A 1 -17.95 33.68 14.82
N ALA A 2 -18.22 33.17 13.61
CA ALA A 2 -19.15 32.06 13.41
C ALA A 2 -18.41 30.72 13.58
N ARG A 3 -18.79 29.93 14.60
CA ARG A 3 -18.36 28.52 14.72
C ARG A 3 -19.00 27.72 13.58
N ARG A 4 -18.20 27.04 12.76
CA ARG A 4 -18.72 26.02 11.82
C ARG A 4 -19.44 24.96 12.65
N LEU A 5 -20.75 24.81 12.42
CA LEU A 5 -21.53 23.70 12.95
C LEU A 5 -21.01 22.39 12.32
N PRO A 6 -20.79 21.32 13.08
CA PRO A 6 -20.51 20.02 12.50
C PRO A 6 -21.71 19.57 11.64
N PRO A 7 -21.47 18.88 10.51
CA PRO A 7 -22.54 18.41 9.65
C PRO A 7 -23.44 17.40 10.38
N PRO A 8 -24.73 17.27 9.98
CA PRO A 8 -25.63 16.28 10.55
C PRO A 8 -25.08 14.85 10.38
N PRO A 9 -25.36 13.93 11.33
CA PRO A 9 -24.81 12.57 11.30
C PRO A 9 -25.21 11.74 10.07
N ASP A 10 -26.31 12.12 9.40
CA ASP A 10 -26.79 11.47 8.19
C ASP A 10 -25.96 11.83 6.94
N VAL A 11 -25.53 13.10 6.86
CA VAL A 11 -24.67 13.59 5.78
C VAL A 11 -23.26 13.01 5.93
N ALA A 12 -22.74 12.95 7.16
CA ALA A 12 -21.42 12.38 7.44
C ALA A 12 -21.34 10.88 7.07
N ARG A 13 -22.41 10.10 7.31
CA ARG A 13 -22.48 8.70 6.89
C ARG A 13 -22.56 8.54 5.37
N THR A 14 -23.35 9.37 4.71
CA THR A 14 -23.48 9.37 3.24
C THR A 14 -22.16 9.74 2.56
N THR A 15 -21.50 10.83 2.98
CA THR A 15 -20.20 11.25 2.43
C THR A 15 -19.11 10.19 2.64
N SER A 16 -19.05 9.58 3.84
CA SER A 16 -18.09 8.49 4.12
C SER A 16 -18.34 7.26 3.26
N THR A 17 -19.60 6.98 2.92
CA THR A 17 -19.99 5.84 2.08
C THR A 17 -19.68 6.10 0.61
N GLN A 18 -19.99 7.30 0.11
CA GLN A 18 -19.64 7.75 -1.24
C GLN A 18 -18.13 7.75 -1.48
N HIS A 19 -17.37 8.24 -0.51
CA HIS A 19 -15.90 8.20 -0.53
C HIS A 19 -15.40 6.76 -0.65
N ARG A 20 -15.90 5.83 0.15
CA ARG A 20 -15.47 4.42 0.05
C ARG A 20 -15.78 3.81 -1.31
N TRP A 21 -16.93 4.12 -1.90
CA TRP A 21 -17.28 3.63 -3.23
C TRP A 21 -16.37 4.18 -4.32
N ALA A 22 -15.98 5.46 -4.27
CA ALA A 22 -15.05 6.02 -5.24
C ALA A 22 -13.69 5.30 -5.21
N LEU A 23 -13.10 5.10 -4.03
CA LEU A 23 -11.84 4.38 -3.86
C LEU A 23 -11.91 2.93 -4.38
N GLU A 24 -13.02 2.23 -4.10
CA GLU A 24 -13.25 0.86 -4.57
C GLU A 24 -13.39 0.81 -6.10
N GLN A 25 -14.11 1.75 -6.70
CA GLN A 25 -14.24 1.83 -8.16
C GLN A 25 -12.90 2.12 -8.86
N GLU A 26 -12.13 3.09 -8.36
CA GLU A 26 -10.80 3.41 -8.90
C GLU A 26 -9.87 2.18 -8.82
N LEU A 27 -9.98 1.39 -7.76
CA LEU A 27 -9.22 0.15 -7.60
C LEU A 27 -9.67 -0.90 -8.63
N ASP A 28 -10.98 -1.10 -8.79
CA ASP A 28 -11.52 -2.09 -9.73
C ASP A 28 -11.10 -1.79 -11.17
N GLU A 29 -11.11 -0.52 -11.60
CA GLU A 29 -10.62 -0.12 -12.91
C GLU A 29 -9.14 -0.48 -13.13
N VAL A 30 -8.29 -0.27 -12.11
CA VAL A 30 -6.87 -0.67 -12.16
C VAL A 30 -6.73 -2.18 -12.26
N LEU A 31 -7.49 -2.94 -11.46
CA LEU A 31 -7.43 -4.40 -11.47
C LEU A 31 -7.89 -4.97 -12.83
N ILE A 32 -8.97 -4.41 -13.40
CA ILE A 32 -9.44 -4.75 -14.74
C ILE A 32 -8.35 -4.43 -15.78
N ARG A 33 -7.72 -3.27 -15.70
CA ARG A 33 -6.63 -2.89 -16.61
C ARG A 33 -5.47 -3.87 -16.56
N TRP A 34 -5.02 -4.26 -15.37
CA TRP A 34 -3.94 -5.22 -15.19
C TRP A 34 -4.29 -6.61 -15.72
N PHE A 35 -5.52 -7.04 -15.49
CA PHE A 35 -6.01 -8.31 -16.00
C PHE A 35 -6.04 -8.33 -17.54
N LEU A 36 -6.54 -7.26 -18.16
CA LEU A 36 -6.62 -7.14 -19.62
C LEU A 36 -5.26 -6.97 -20.31
N ASP A 37 -4.30 -6.29 -19.67
CA ASP A 37 -2.96 -6.10 -20.23
C ASP A 37 -2.17 -7.41 -20.36
N ALA A 38 -2.45 -8.40 -19.52
CA ALA A 38 -1.78 -9.72 -19.51
C ALA A 38 -0.23 -9.68 -19.51
N THR A 39 0.37 -8.55 -19.11
CA THR A 39 1.83 -8.36 -19.06
C THR A 39 2.47 -8.96 -17.82
N LEU A 40 1.68 -9.19 -16.77
CA LEU A 40 2.10 -9.81 -15.52
C LEU A 40 1.79 -11.30 -15.57
N SER A 41 2.68 -12.13 -15.03
CA SER A 41 2.33 -13.53 -14.77
C SER A 41 1.17 -13.63 -13.76
N GLU A 42 0.38 -14.70 -13.82
CA GLU A 42 -0.77 -14.90 -12.93
C GLU A 42 -0.39 -14.81 -11.44
N GLN A 43 0.76 -15.38 -11.06
CA GLN A 43 1.27 -15.30 -9.70
C GLN A 43 1.61 -13.85 -9.31
N THR A 44 2.24 -13.09 -10.20
CA THR A 44 2.59 -11.69 -9.95
C THR A 44 1.35 -10.83 -9.86
N LEU A 45 0.39 -11.01 -10.78
CA LEU A 45 -0.90 -10.34 -10.77
C LEU A 45 -1.63 -10.59 -9.45
N THR A 46 -1.74 -11.86 -9.04
CA THR A 46 -2.39 -12.25 -7.77
C THR A 46 -1.76 -11.51 -6.58
N ARG A 47 -0.44 -11.57 -6.44
CA ARG A 47 0.28 -10.93 -5.32
C ARG A 47 0.18 -9.41 -5.33
N MET A 48 0.23 -8.79 -6.50
CA MET A 48 0.09 -7.35 -6.64
C MET A 48 -1.33 -6.91 -6.29
N SER A 49 -2.34 -7.59 -6.84
CA SER A 49 -3.77 -7.35 -6.57
C SER A 49 -4.10 -7.49 -5.09
N GLU A 50 -3.64 -8.56 -4.43
CA GLU A 50 -3.79 -8.74 -2.98
C GLU A 50 -3.18 -7.56 -2.20
N THR A 51 -1.99 -7.11 -2.62
CA THR A 51 -1.27 -6.03 -1.94
C THR A 51 -2.01 -4.70 -2.07
N VAL A 52 -2.49 -4.34 -3.26
CA VAL A 52 -3.21 -3.06 -3.47
C VAL A 52 -4.61 -3.08 -2.86
N GLN A 53 -5.28 -4.23 -2.84
CA GLN A 53 -6.55 -4.38 -2.10
C GLN A 53 -6.36 -4.16 -0.60
N ARG A 54 -5.28 -4.71 -0.01
CA ARG A 54 -4.95 -4.45 1.41
C ARG A 54 -4.63 -2.98 1.66
N PHE A 55 -3.98 -2.32 0.70
CA PHE A 55 -3.72 -0.88 0.78
C PHE A 55 -5.01 -0.06 0.75
N ALA A 56 -5.89 -0.31 -0.23
CA ALA A 56 -7.19 0.37 -0.35
C ALA A 56 -8.07 0.17 0.89
N ARG A 57 -8.15 -1.06 1.42
CA ARG A 57 -8.89 -1.34 2.67
C ARG A 57 -8.35 -0.53 3.85
N ARG A 58 -7.03 -0.38 3.95
CA ARG A 58 -6.41 0.44 4.99
C ARG A 58 -6.74 1.92 4.81
N LEU A 59 -6.71 2.44 3.57
CA LEU A 59 -7.07 3.82 3.27
C LEU A 59 -8.54 4.11 3.59
N ALA A 60 -9.45 3.24 3.17
CA ALA A 60 -10.88 3.33 3.49
C ALA A 60 -11.13 3.36 5.00
N ALA A 61 -10.40 2.55 5.79
CA ALA A 61 -10.49 2.57 7.26
C ALA A 61 -10.04 3.90 7.89
N THR A 62 -9.23 4.70 7.17
CA THR A 62 -8.83 6.05 7.59
C THR A 62 -9.74 7.16 7.03
N GLY A 63 -10.79 6.80 6.28
CA GLY A 63 -11.75 7.74 5.70
C GLY A 63 -11.31 8.34 4.35
N VAL A 64 -10.24 7.83 3.74
CA VAL A 64 -9.82 8.25 2.39
C VAL A 64 -10.80 7.71 1.37
N GLY A 65 -11.28 8.59 0.49
CA GLY A 65 -12.28 8.28 -0.53
C GLY A 65 -11.76 8.16 -1.95
N SER A 66 -10.54 8.60 -2.22
CA SER A 66 -9.95 8.52 -3.55
C SER A 66 -8.44 8.38 -3.44
N PHE A 67 -7.81 7.73 -4.42
CA PHE A 67 -6.35 7.70 -4.53
C PHE A 67 -5.75 9.09 -4.80
N THR A 68 -6.54 10.06 -5.26
CA THR A 68 -6.13 11.47 -5.41
C THR A 68 -5.83 12.15 -4.08
N ASP A 69 -6.53 11.75 -3.01
CA ASP A 69 -6.40 12.34 -1.67
C ASP A 69 -5.32 11.66 -0.81
N VAL A 70 -4.64 10.64 -1.34
CA VAL A 70 -3.69 9.85 -0.56
C VAL A 70 -2.41 10.63 -0.31
N THR A 71 -2.02 10.68 0.96
CA THR A 71 -0.81 11.36 1.40
C THR A 71 0.41 10.42 1.39
N PRO A 72 1.64 10.98 1.25
CA PRO A 72 2.88 10.22 1.42
C PRO A 72 2.99 9.50 2.78
N ALA A 73 2.41 10.09 3.83
CA ALA A 73 2.39 9.51 5.17
C ALA A 73 1.55 8.22 5.24
N GLN A 74 0.39 8.19 4.57
CA GLN A 74 -0.45 6.99 4.49
C GLN A 74 0.24 5.87 3.69
N ALA A 75 0.87 6.22 2.57
CA ALA A 75 1.63 5.27 1.76
C ALA A 75 2.82 4.70 2.55
N ARG A 76 3.61 5.56 3.22
CA ARG A 76 4.71 5.13 4.10
C ARG A 76 4.22 4.23 5.23
N GLY A 77 3.11 4.60 5.87
CA GLY A 77 2.51 3.82 6.95
C GLY A 77 2.10 2.41 6.51
N PHE A 78 1.62 2.25 5.29
CA PHE A 78 1.33 0.94 4.71
C PHE A 78 2.61 0.14 4.40
N VAL A 79 3.58 0.76 3.73
CA VAL A 79 4.83 0.08 3.36
C VAL A 79 5.59 -0.43 4.59
N MET A 80 5.62 0.38 5.65
CA MET A 80 6.33 0.06 6.90
C MET A 80 5.49 -0.73 7.91
N ALA A 81 4.21 -1.01 7.63
CA ALA A 81 3.32 -1.67 8.58
C ALA A 81 3.85 -3.05 9.02
N PRO A 82 3.82 -3.37 10.33
CA PRO A 82 4.14 -4.71 10.84
C PRO A 82 3.31 -5.82 10.18
N LEU A 83 3.84 -7.04 10.20
CA LEU A 83 3.05 -8.23 9.87
C LEU A 83 2.14 -8.60 11.05
N PRO A 84 1.16 -9.51 10.84
CA PRO A 84 0.24 -9.96 11.89
C PRO A 84 0.93 -10.58 13.13
N ASP A 85 2.17 -11.05 12.96
CA ASP A 85 3.03 -11.58 14.02
C ASP A 85 3.69 -10.49 14.90
N GLY A 86 3.42 -9.21 14.62
CA GLY A 86 3.94 -8.08 15.36
C GLY A 86 5.36 -7.67 14.97
N PHE A 87 6.04 -8.43 14.11
CA PHE A 87 7.37 -8.07 13.65
C PHE A 87 7.31 -7.05 12.51
N GLY A 88 8.31 -6.17 12.48
CA GLY A 88 8.48 -5.21 11.38
C GLY A 88 8.66 -5.95 10.05
N PRO A 89 8.13 -5.42 8.93
CA PRO A 89 8.21 -6.12 7.67
C PRO A 89 9.66 -6.28 7.22
N GLU A 90 9.97 -7.45 6.67
CA GLU A 90 11.26 -7.69 6.02
C GLU A 90 11.51 -6.69 4.89
N VAL A 91 12.79 -6.47 4.57
CA VAL A 91 13.21 -5.58 3.49
C VAL A 91 12.54 -5.97 2.17
N HIS A 92 12.46 -7.27 1.86
CA HIS A 92 11.79 -7.76 0.66
C HIS A 92 10.31 -7.36 0.63
N THR A 93 9.59 -7.51 1.75
CA THR A 93 8.19 -7.12 1.89
C THR A 93 7.99 -5.61 1.72
N LYS A 94 8.86 -4.78 2.29
CA LYS A 94 8.81 -3.31 2.11
C LYS A 94 8.93 -2.94 0.63
N HIS A 95 9.89 -3.54 -0.07
CA HIS A 95 10.11 -3.31 -1.49
C HIS A 95 8.92 -3.80 -2.33
N ALA A 96 8.38 -4.99 -2.05
CA ALA A 96 7.22 -5.52 -2.75
C ALA A 96 6.00 -4.62 -2.60
N ARG A 97 5.70 -4.15 -1.38
CA ARG A 97 4.61 -3.19 -1.13
C ARG A 97 4.80 -1.89 -1.87
N ARG A 98 6.01 -1.30 -1.83
CA ARG A 98 6.31 -0.06 -2.56
C ARG A 98 6.13 -0.24 -4.07
N THR A 99 6.63 -1.34 -4.63
CA THR A 99 6.46 -1.64 -6.06
C THR A 99 4.99 -1.75 -6.43
N ALA A 100 4.18 -2.47 -5.65
CA ALA A 100 2.75 -2.59 -5.91
C ALA A 100 2.04 -1.22 -5.90
N VAL A 101 2.33 -0.38 -4.89
CA VAL A 101 1.78 0.99 -4.82
C VAL A 101 2.24 1.82 -6.01
N ARG A 102 3.52 1.79 -6.36
CA ARG A 102 4.04 2.56 -7.50
C ARG A 102 3.38 2.15 -8.83
N VAL A 103 3.16 0.85 -9.05
CA VAL A 103 2.48 0.38 -10.27
C VAL A 103 1.00 0.75 -10.26
N LEU A 104 0.33 0.73 -9.12
CA LEU A 104 -1.04 1.23 -8.94
C LEU A 104 -1.14 2.70 -9.39
N TYR A 105 -0.33 3.59 -8.83
CA TYR A 105 -0.35 5.03 -9.18
C TYR A 105 0.05 5.30 -10.62
N ARG A 106 0.99 4.52 -11.18
CA ARG A 106 1.29 4.58 -12.61
C ARG A 106 0.07 4.23 -13.45
N THR A 107 -0.70 3.22 -13.05
CA THR A 107 -1.87 2.76 -13.81
C THR A 107 -3.02 3.76 -13.71
N LEU A 108 -3.27 4.31 -12.51
CA LEU A 108 -4.23 5.40 -12.31
C LEU A 108 -3.94 6.60 -13.22
N ARG A 109 -2.67 7.01 -13.34
CA ARG A 109 -2.28 8.07 -14.30
C ARG A 109 -2.60 7.72 -15.74
N VAL A 110 -2.36 6.48 -16.15
CA VAL A 110 -2.67 6.00 -17.51
C VAL A 110 -4.19 6.00 -17.75
N LEU A 111 -4.98 5.73 -16.72
CA LEU A 111 -6.45 5.78 -16.75
C LEU A 111 -7.00 7.23 -16.70
N GLY A 112 -6.15 8.25 -16.53
CA GLY A 112 -6.53 9.66 -16.57
C GLY A 112 -6.77 10.31 -15.20
N TYR A 113 -6.50 9.61 -14.10
CA TYR A 113 -6.59 10.19 -12.77
C TYR A 113 -5.44 11.16 -12.50
N ASP A 114 -5.76 12.33 -11.95
CA ASP A 114 -4.77 13.33 -11.52
C ASP A 114 -4.12 12.92 -10.18
N VAL A 115 -3.15 12.02 -10.25
CA VAL A 115 -2.50 11.45 -9.06
C VAL A 115 -0.98 11.63 -9.06
N GLY A 116 -0.42 11.97 -7.90
CA GLY A 116 1.00 11.89 -7.58
C GLY A 116 1.39 10.48 -7.11
N ASP A 117 2.57 9.93 -7.44
CA ASP A 117 3.06 8.70 -6.77
C ASP A 117 3.49 9.08 -5.34
N PRO A 118 2.76 8.65 -4.29
CA PRO A 118 3.00 9.06 -2.91
C PRO A 118 4.23 8.36 -2.31
N THR A 119 4.88 7.47 -3.06
CA THR A 119 6.06 6.70 -2.65
C THR A 119 7.36 7.18 -3.28
N LEU A 120 7.33 8.28 -4.05
CA LEU A 120 8.52 8.83 -4.74
C LEU A 120 9.66 9.06 -3.75
N ASP A 121 9.39 9.78 -2.65
CA ASP A 121 10.39 10.14 -1.64
C ASP A 121 10.60 9.06 -0.57
N LEU A 122 10.00 7.88 -0.73
CA LEU A 122 10.12 6.80 0.24
C LEU A 122 11.50 6.14 0.14
N ALA A 123 12.41 6.53 1.02
CA ALA A 123 13.69 5.84 1.20
C ALA A 123 13.46 4.46 1.85
N LEU A 124 13.83 3.39 1.12
CA LEU A 124 13.85 2.03 1.65
C LEU A 124 15.30 1.57 1.85
N PRO A 125 15.57 0.75 2.89
CA PRO A 125 16.88 0.14 3.04
C PRO A 125 17.27 -0.61 1.75
N PRO A 126 18.55 -0.61 1.36
CA PRO A 126 19.04 -1.45 0.29
C PRO A 126 18.62 -2.90 0.54
N ARG A 127 18.27 -3.64 -0.52
CA ARG A 127 18.11 -5.09 -0.43
C ARG A 127 19.48 -5.64 -0.05
N GLY A 128 19.66 -6.00 1.22
CA GLY A 128 20.97 -6.32 1.78
C GLY A 128 21.67 -7.39 0.96
N VAL A 129 22.95 -7.14 0.65
CA VAL A 129 23.92 -8.18 0.30
C VAL A 129 23.90 -9.20 1.43
N ARG A 130 23.78 -10.48 1.03
CA ARG A 130 23.85 -11.70 1.83
C ARG A 130 24.68 -11.48 3.10
N ALA A 131 24.03 -11.35 4.25
CA ALA A 131 24.71 -11.50 5.52
C ALA A 131 25.23 -12.94 5.57
N ALA A 132 26.54 -13.11 5.39
CA ALA A 132 27.20 -14.38 5.64
C ALA A 132 26.86 -14.76 7.08
N ARG A 133 26.16 -15.89 7.23
CA ARG A 133 25.98 -16.55 8.51
C ARG A 133 27.40 -16.83 9.01
N VAL A 134 27.86 -16.10 10.02
CA VAL A 134 29.07 -16.48 10.75
C VAL A 134 28.72 -17.80 11.44
N ASP A 135 29.28 -18.89 10.93
CA ASP A 135 29.28 -20.17 11.63
C ASP A 135 30.03 -19.94 12.94
N ALA A 136 29.28 -19.90 14.05
CA ALA A 136 29.84 -19.99 15.37
C ALA A 136 30.31 -21.44 15.58
N GLY A 137 31.46 -21.77 15.00
CA GLY A 137 32.31 -22.80 15.54
C GLY A 137 32.78 -22.39 16.93
N HIS A 138 32.60 -23.28 17.89
CA HIS A 138 33.52 -23.59 19.02
C HIS A 138 32.75 -23.89 20.32
N ARG A 139 32.35 -25.16 20.49
CA ARG A 139 32.28 -25.80 21.81
C ARG A 139 32.86 -27.20 21.72
N MET A 140 34.15 -27.30 21.98
CA MET A 140 34.84 -28.52 22.41
C MET A 140 35.76 -28.09 23.55
N GLY A 141 35.53 -28.62 24.75
CA GLY A 141 36.49 -28.50 25.85
C GLY A 141 35.87 -28.20 27.22
N THR A 142 35.48 -29.27 27.91
CA THR A 142 35.62 -29.50 29.37
C THR A 142 35.38 -31.01 29.50
N GLY A 143 36.34 -31.84 29.88
CA GLY A 143 37.13 -31.77 31.11
C GLY A 143 36.77 -33.03 31.89
#